data_AF-A0A3C0AMB8-F1
#
_entry.id   AF-A0A3C0AMB8-F1
#
_cell.length_a   1.000
_cell.length_b   1.000
_cell.length_c   1.000
_cell.angle_alpha   90.00
_cell.angle_beta   90.00
_cell.angle_gamma   90.00
#
_symmetry.space_group_name_H-M   'P 1'
#
loop_
_entity.id
_entity.type
_entity.pdbx_description
1 polymer ?
#
loop_
_entity_poly.entity_id
_entity_poly.type
_entity_poly.pdbx_seq_one_letter_code
_entity_poly.pdbx_strand_id
1 'polypeptide(L)'
;MTDVSWTRCLAIPAIVCGLLVITGCAKSGEEAAPVAKAEEEHHEHDEEGHDHEHEHGEEGHNLHGFWCAEHGIPEEICAQCNTKLAADFQKKGDWCEEHKRPDSQCFIHHPELEEKFIAQYEVKFGKKPPARTEK
;
A
#
# COMPACT_ATOMS: atom_id res chain seq x y z
N MET A 1 -28.35 -15.57 41.86
CA MET A 1 -27.42 -15.37 40.73
C MET A 1 -28.24 -14.95 39.52
N THR A 2 -28.02 -13.71 39.08
CA THR A 2 -28.36 -13.06 37.80
C THR A 2 -29.66 -13.41 37.07
N ASP A 3 -30.70 -12.63 37.37
CA ASP A 3 -31.72 -12.16 36.43
C ASP A 3 -31.40 -10.69 36.07
N VAL A 4 -30.98 -10.39 34.83
CA VAL A 4 -31.10 -9.05 34.21
C VAL A 4 -31.20 -9.19 32.68
N SER A 5 -32.44 -9.11 32.20
CA SER A 5 -32.92 -8.21 31.12
C SER A 5 -32.08 -8.03 29.84
N TRP A 6 -32.50 -8.67 28.75
CA TRP A 6 -32.36 -8.09 27.40
C TRP A 6 -33.64 -8.34 26.59
N THR A 7 -34.68 -7.55 26.86
CA THR A 7 -35.85 -7.45 25.98
C THR A 7 -36.30 -5.99 25.92
N ARG A 8 -35.82 -5.26 24.92
CA ARG A 8 -36.44 -4.06 24.33
C ARG A 8 -35.99 -4.02 22.86
N CYS A 9 -36.83 -4.43 21.90
CA CYS A 9 -37.90 -3.63 21.30
C CYS A 9 -37.38 -2.48 20.42
N LEU A 10 -37.60 -2.68 19.10
CA LEU A 10 -38.14 -1.73 18.12
C LEU A 10 -37.18 -0.96 17.19
N ALA A 11 -37.56 -1.09 15.91
CA ALA A 11 -37.59 -0.08 14.85
C ALA A 11 -36.35 0.13 13.97
N ILE A 12 -36.39 -0.55 12.83
CA ILE A 12 -35.92 -0.11 11.51
C ILE A 12 -36.49 1.28 11.20
N PRO A 13 -35.69 2.20 10.66
CA PRO A 13 -36.16 2.98 9.54
C PRO A 13 -35.15 2.98 8.38
N ALA A 14 -35.63 2.51 7.23
CA ALA A 14 -35.09 2.85 5.93
C ALA A 14 -35.18 4.38 5.74
N ILE A 15 -34.08 5.04 5.35
CA ILE A 15 -34.09 6.38 4.72
C ILE A 15 -32.86 6.46 3.80
N VAL A 16 -33.08 6.24 2.51
CA VAL A 16 -33.00 7.21 1.39
C VAL A 16 -31.61 7.31 0.75
N CYS A 17 -31.50 6.69 -0.43
CA CYS A 17 -30.58 7.03 -1.50
C CYS A 17 -30.68 8.53 -1.83
N GLY A 18 -29.56 9.26 -1.70
CA GLY A 18 -29.43 10.66 -2.06
C GLY A 18 -28.30 10.90 -3.05
N LEU A 19 -28.61 10.64 -4.32
CA LEU A 19 -28.13 11.28 -5.56
C LEU A 19 -26.74 11.97 -5.55
N LEU A 20 -25.79 11.30 -6.21
CA LEU A 20 -24.64 11.88 -6.88
C LEU A 20 -25.10 12.90 -7.94
N VAL A 21 -24.61 14.14 -7.84
CA VAL A 21 -24.62 15.10 -8.95
C VAL A 21 -23.18 15.53 -9.18
N ILE A 22 -22.53 14.90 -10.17
CA ILE A 22 -21.28 15.39 -10.76
C ILE A 22 -21.63 16.32 -11.92
N THR A 23 -21.43 17.61 -11.73
CA THR A 23 -21.51 18.61 -12.80
C THR A 23 -20.17 19.31 -12.94
N GLY A 24 -19.55 19.14 -14.12
CA GLY A 24 -18.73 20.19 -14.73
C GLY A 24 -17.24 19.89 -14.92
N CYS A 25 -16.89 19.27 -16.06
CA CYS A 25 -15.67 19.63 -16.77
C CYS A 25 -16.03 20.77 -17.76
N ALA A 26 -15.37 21.93 -17.64
CA ALA A 26 -15.30 22.91 -18.71
C ALA A 26 -13.91 23.56 -18.70
N LYS A 27 -13.40 23.75 -19.91
CA LYS A 27 -12.03 24.06 -20.34
C LYS A 27 -11.89 25.55 -20.69
N SER A 28 -10.63 26.03 -20.70
CA SER A 28 -10.11 27.33 -21.16
C SER A 28 -10.10 28.41 -20.05
N GLY A 29 -8.95 28.93 -19.59
CA GLY A 29 -7.95 29.74 -20.31
C GLY A 29 -8.50 31.18 -20.33
N GLU A 30 -7.94 32.21 -19.68
CA GLU A 30 -6.62 32.87 -19.74
C GLU A 30 -6.60 33.89 -18.57
N GLU A 31 -5.50 34.22 -17.87
CA GLU A 31 -4.61 35.34 -18.22
C GLU A 31 -3.40 35.35 -17.26
N ALA A 32 -2.17 35.31 -17.81
CA ALA A 32 -1.00 35.94 -17.22
C ALA A 32 0.16 35.96 -18.23
N ALA A 33 0.46 37.15 -18.73
CA ALA A 33 1.77 37.50 -19.27
C ALA A 33 2.37 38.59 -18.35
N PRO A 34 3.63 38.99 -18.53
CA PRO A 34 4.86 38.21 -18.66
C PRO A 34 5.94 38.74 -17.67
N VAL A 35 6.88 37.91 -17.22
CA VAL A 35 8.16 38.43 -16.71
C VAL A 35 9.32 37.62 -17.27
N ALA A 36 10.23 38.36 -17.86
CA ALA A 36 11.40 37.90 -18.55
C ALA A 36 12.53 37.55 -17.58
N LYS A 37 13.28 36.52 -18.00
CA LYS A 37 14.75 36.42 -18.04
C LYS A 37 15.49 36.22 -16.71
N ALA A 38 16.05 35.02 -16.56
CA ALA A 38 17.46 34.83 -16.24
C ALA A 38 17.90 33.44 -16.74
N GLU A 39 19.09 33.42 -17.33
CA GLU A 39 19.76 32.28 -17.92
C GLU A 39 20.31 31.36 -16.81
N GLU A 40 20.07 30.05 -16.89
CA GLU A 40 20.87 29.05 -16.17
C GLU A 40 20.89 27.73 -16.98
N GLU A 41 22.01 27.55 -17.67
CA GLU A 41 22.81 26.32 -17.80
C GLU A 41 22.03 24.99 -17.95
N HIS A 42 21.93 24.56 -19.21
CA HIS A 42 21.51 23.23 -19.64
C HIS A 42 22.53 22.21 -19.10
N HIS A 43 22.25 21.62 -17.95
CA HIS A 43 22.88 20.38 -17.52
C HIS A 43 22.29 19.26 -18.37
N GLU A 44 23.10 18.70 -19.25
CA GLU A 44 22.83 17.47 -19.98
C GLU A 44 22.68 16.34 -18.95
N HIS A 45 21.45 15.91 -18.71
CA HIS A 45 21.18 14.57 -18.24
C HIS A 45 20.76 13.76 -19.47
N ASP A 46 21.69 12.91 -19.90
CA ASP A 46 21.48 11.86 -20.88
C ASP A 46 20.47 10.87 -20.26
N GLU A 47 19.18 11.18 -20.41
CA GLU A 47 18.10 10.27 -20.08
C GLU A 47 18.03 9.21 -21.20
N GLU A 48 18.99 8.28 -21.18
CA GLU A 48 18.76 6.96 -21.77
C GLU A 48 17.52 6.38 -21.10
N GLY A 49 16.53 6.07 -21.95
CA GLY A 49 15.15 5.79 -21.59
C GLY A 49 14.99 4.88 -20.37
N HIS A 50 14.28 5.40 -19.37
CA HIS A 50 13.58 4.55 -18.42
C HIS A 50 12.10 4.54 -18.76
N ASP A 51 11.82 3.90 -19.90
CA ASP A 51 10.48 3.45 -20.27
C ASP A 51 10.11 2.29 -19.34
N HIS A 52 9.55 2.60 -18.17
CA HIS A 52 8.79 1.60 -17.42
C HIS A 52 7.33 1.65 -17.87
N GLU A 53 7.13 1.10 -19.07
CA GLU A 53 5.83 0.61 -19.50
C GLU A 53 5.36 -0.47 -18.52
N HIS A 54 4.45 -0.12 -17.62
CA HIS A 54 3.68 -1.11 -16.86
C HIS A 54 2.56 -1.64 -17.75
N GLU A 55 2.92 -2.55 -18.65
CA GLU A 55 1.95 -3.32 -19.42
C GLU A 55 1.34 -4.41 -18.52
N HIS A 56 0.02 -4.33 -18.36
CA HIS A 56 -0.79 -5.37 -17.74
C HIS A 56 -1.06 -6.46 -18.78
N GLY A 57 -0.33 -7.57 -18.71
CA GLY A 57 -0.53 -8.75 -19.56
C GLY A 57 -0.14 -10.03 -18.83
N GLU A 58 -0.98 -11.04 -18.99
CA GLU A 58 -1.09 -12.25 -18.17
C GLU A 58 0.04 -13.30 -18.28
N GLU A 59 0.14 -14.11 -17.22
CA GLU A 59 0.81 -15.42 -17.10
C GLU A 59 2.35 -15.50 -16.97
N GLY A 60 2.80 -15.34 -15.72
CA GLY A 60 3.96 -16.08 -15.19
C GLY A 60 5.32 -15.40 -15.39
N HIS A 61 6.12 -15.46 -14.32
CA HIS A 61 7.54 -15.06 -14.26
C HIS A 61 7.81 -13.56 -14.04
N ASN A 62 7.62 -13.10 -12.79
CA ASN A 62 8.57 -12.27 -12.03
C ASN A 62 8.06 -12.08 -10.59
N LEU A 63 8.01 -13.17 -9.81
CA LEU A 63 7.77 -13.07 -8.36
C LEU A 63 8.82 -12.21 -7.66
N HIS A 64 10.01 -12.11 -8.27
CA HIS A 64 11.19 -11.43 -7.75
C HIS A 64 10.99 -9.92 -7.50
N GLY A 65 9.94 -9.30 -8.07
CA GLY A 65 9.66 -7.88 -7.86
C GLY A 65 8.50 -7.57 -6.91
N PHE A 66 7.59 -8.53 -6.66
CA PHE A 66 6.36 -8.25 -5.90
C PHE A 66 6.34 -8.88 -4.51
N TRP A 67 7.00 -10.01 -4.31
CA TRP A 67 6.94 -10.76 -3.05
C TRP A 67 8.32 -11.06 -2.48
N CYS A 68 8.54 -10.64 -1.24
CA CYS A 68 9.75 -10.93 -0.50
C CYS A 68 9.66 -12.33 0.09
N ALA A 69 10.29 -13.30 -0.56
CA ALA A 69 10.33 -14.68 -0.07
C ALA A 69 11.10 -14.80 1.26
N GLU A 70 12.07 -13.91 1.51
CA GLU A 70 12.84 -13.93 2.75
C GLU A 70 12.01 -13.52 3.96
N HIS A 71 11.21 -12.47 3.79
CA HIS A 71 10.48 -11.85 4.88
C HIS A 71 8.97 -12.13 4.88
N GLY A 72 8.44 -12.77 3.82
CA GLY A 72 7.04 -13.22 3.73
C GLY A 72 6.02 -12.09 3.59
N ILE A 73 6.39 -11.00 2.92
CA ILE A 73 5.56 -9.81 2.69
C ILE A 73 5.76 -9.26 1.28
N PRO A 74 4.84 -8.43 0.75
CA PRO A 74 5.06 -7.74 -0.51
C PRO A 74 6.34 -6.89 -0.48
N GLU A 75 7.16 -6.98 -1.53
CA GLU A 75 8.47 -6.29 -1.61
C GLU A 75 8.32 -4.78 -1.41
N GLU A 76 7.26 -4.20 -1.97
CA GLU A 76 6.94 -2.77 -1.90
C GLU A 76 6.78 -2.23 -0.47
N ILE A 77 6.44 -3.09 0.49
CA ILE A 77 6.31 -2.71 1.90
C ILE A 77 7.39 -3.37 2.78
N CYS A 78 8.33 -4.12 2.21
CA CYS A 78 9.32 -4.84 2.98
C CYS A 78 10.34 -3.90 3.62
N ALA A 79 10.14 -3.57 4.89
CA ALA A 79 11.02 -2.65 5.61
C ALA A 79 12.39 -3.27 5.92
N GLN A 80 12.52 -4.59 5.85
CA GLN A 80 13.80 -5.27 6.03
C GLN A 80 14.67 -5.20 4.78
N CYS A 81 14.06 -5.18 3.59
CA CYS A 81 14.77 -4.92 2.34
C CYS A 81 14.96 -3.42 2.07
N ASN A 82 14.09 -2.55 2.60
CA ASN A 82 14.10 -1.11 2.34
C ASN A 82 14.28 -0.29 3.61
N THR A 83 15.49 0.26 3.79
CA THR A 83 15.87 1.08 4.96
C THR A 83 15.08 2.37 5.09
N LYS A 84 14.62 2.97 3.98
CA LYS A 84 13.74 4.14 4.01
C LYS A 84 12.39 3.79 4.63
N LEU A 85 11.82 2.64 4.26
CA LEU A 85 10.58 2.15 4.88
C LEU A 85 10.79 1.85 6.35
N ALA A 86 11.88 1.18 6.74
CA ALA A 86 12.20 0.96 8.15
C ALA A 86 12.25 2.26 8.95
N ALA A 87 12.93 3.28 8.44
CA ALA A 87 12.98 4.60 9.09
C ALA A 87 11.60 5.25 9.18
N ASP A 88 10.76 5.11 8.16
CA ASP A 88 9.39 5.64 8.16
C ASP A 88 8.47 4.90 9.15
N PHE A 89 8.64 3.59 9.33
CA PHE A 89 7.94 2.80 10.36
C PHE A 89 8.39 3.16 11.78
N GLN A 90 9.70 3.34 12.00
CA GLN A 90 10.24 3.80 13.29
C GLN A 90 9.70 5.19 13.67
N LYS A 91 9.68 6.13 12.74
CA LYS A 91 9.09 7.47 12.97
C LYS A 91 7.61 7.41 13.34
N LYS A 92 6.88 6.42 12.81
CA LYS A 92 5.46 6.19 13.12
C LYS A 92 5.25 5.46 14.45
N GLY A 93 6.31 4.99 15.11
CA GLY A 93 6.23 4.18 16.32
C GLY A 93 5.80 2.73 16.07
N ASP A 94 5.76 2.30 14.81
CA ASP A 94 5.46 0.93 14.41
C ASP A 94 6.76 0.15 14.31
N TRP A 95 7.33 -0.21 15.46
CA TRP A 95 8.63 -0.85 15.54
C TRP A 95 8.70 -1.87 16.68
N CYS A 96 9.06 -3.10 16.35
CA CYS A 96 9.38 -4.13 17.30
C CYS A 96 10.88 -4.06 17.65
N GLU A 97 11.19 -3.67 18.89
CA GLU A 97 12.58 -3.49 19.34
C GLU A 97 13.37 -4.80 19.47
N GLU A 98 12.70 -5.90 19.80
CA GLU A 98 13.34 -7.21 19.99
C GLU A 98 13.79 -7.83 18.67
N HIS A 99 12.99 -7.64 17.62
CA HIS A 99 13.22 -8.25 16.31
C HIS A 99 13.65 -7.26 15.22
N LYS A 100 13.85 -5.98 15.58
CA LYS A 100 14.39 -4.91 14.72
C LYS A 100 13.70 -4.80 13.35
N ARG A 101 12.37 -4.85 13.37
CA ARG A 101 11.50 -4.71 12.20
C ARG A 101 10.21 -4.00 12.59
N PRO A 102 9.38 -3.52 11.64
CA PRO A 102 8.09 -2.95 11.98
C PRO A 102 7.24 -3.95 12.78
N ASP A 103 6.52 -3.45 13.77
CA ASP A 103 5.66 -4.31 14.61
C ASP A 103 4.57 -4.95 13.73
N SER A 104 4.03 -4.18 12.78
CA SER A 104 3.13 -4.64 11.71
C SER A 104 3.74 -5.63 10.70
N GLN A 105 5.01 -5.97 10.84
CA GLN A 105 5.72 -6.99 10.04
C GLN A 105 6.41 -8.04 10.93
N CYS A 106 6.16 -8.00 12.24
CA CYS A 106 6.79 -8.90 13.20
C CYS A 106 5.94 -10.16 13.43
N PHE A 107 6.19 -11.20 12.64
CA PHE A 107 5.47 -12.48 12.76
C PHE A 107 5.81 -13.28 14.03
N ILE A 108 6.85 -12.89 14.76
CA ILE A 108 7.21 -13.53 16.03
C ILE A 108 6.24 -13.11 17.14
N HIS A 109 5.84 -11.83 17.17
CA HIS A 109 4.85 -11.32 18.11
C HIS A 109 3.41 -11.39 17.57
N HIS A 110 3.25 -11.27 16.26
CA HIS A 110 1.95 -11.21 15.58
C HIS A 110 1.89 -12.25 14.45
N PRO A 111 1.83 -13.55 14.77
CA PRO A 111 1.81 -14.63 13.76
C PRO A 111 0.60 -14.54 12.81
N GLU A 112 -0.50 -13.92 13.24
CA GLU A 112 -1.68 -13.68 12.41
C GLU A 112 -1.41 -12.74 11.22
N LEU A 113 -0.37 -11.90 11.30
CA LEU A 113 0.01 -11.03 10.19
C LEU A 113 0.59 -11.84 9.04
N GLU A 114 1.28 -12.94 9.31
CA GLU A 114 1.79 -13.84 8.27
C GLU A 114 0.63 -14.42 7.45
N GLU A 115 -0.39 -14.95 8.13
CA GLU A 115 -1.59 -15.47 7.47
C GLU A 115 -2.31 -14.40 6.65
N LYS A 116 -2.36 -13.16 7.15
CA LYS A 116 -2.93 -12.02 6.43
C LYS A 116 -2.17 -11.74 5.13
N PHE A 117 -0.84 -11.70 5.14
CA PHE A 117 -0.06 -11.47 3.92
C PHE A 117 -0.13 -12.66 2.95
N ILE A 118 -0.18 -13.88 3.46
CA ILE A 118 -0.43 -15.09 2.64
C ILE A 118 -1.79 -14.98 1.93
N ALA A 119 -2.85 -14.62 2.65
CA ALA A 119 -4.18 -14.47 2.07
C ALA A 119 -4.21 -13.36 0.99
N GLN A 120 -3.52 -12.23 1.22
CA GLN A 120 -3.39 -11.18 0.21
C GLN A 120 -2.69 -11.68 -1.05
N TYR A 121 -1.63 -12.47 -0.89
CA TYR A 121 -0.94 -13.10 -2.01
C TYR A 121 -1.86 -14.09 -2.76
N GLU A 122 -2.59 -14.94 -2.03
CA GLU A 122 -3.53 -15.91 -2.62
C GLU A 122 -4.64 -15.22 -3.41
N VAL A 123 -5.19 -14.11 -2.90
CA VAL A 123 -6.19 -13.31 -3.62
C VAL A 123 -5.62 -12.77 -4.93
N LYS A 124 -4.35 -12.36 -4.95
CA LYS A 124 -3.71 -11.79 -6.15
C LYS A 124 -3.29 -12.85 -7.17
N PHE A 125 -2.82 -14.01 -6.72
CA PHE A 125 -2.18 -15.01 -7.60
C PHE A 125 -2.90 -16.35 -7.68
N GLY A 126 -3.99 -16.54 -6.92
CA GLY A 126 -4.76 -17.79 -6.89
C GLY A 126 -4.02 -18.98 -6.28
N LYS A 127 -2.85 -18.78 -5.66
CA LYS A 127 -2.00 -19.82 -5.07
C LYS A 127 -1.26 -19.30 -3.84
N LYS A 128 -0.78 -20.20 -2.98
CA LYS A 128 0.05 -19.84 -1.82
C LYS A 128 1.38 -19.22 -2.23
N PRO A 129 1.89 -18.23 -1.46
CA PRO A 129 3.24 -17.74 -1.66
C PRO A 129 4.27 -18.82 -1.31
N PRO A 130 5.52 -18.66 -1.78
CA PRO A 130 6.62 -19.45 -1.25
C PRO A 130 6.74 -19.25 0.27
N ALA A 131 7.16 -20.30 0.97
CA ALA A 131 7.36 -20.23 2.41
C ALA A 131 8.47 -19.22 2.76
N ARG A 132 8.26 -18.46 3.85
CA ARG A 132 9.25 -17.52 4.37
C ARG A 132 10.54 -18.24 4.74
N THR A 133 11.68 -17.73 4.31
CA THR A 133 12.98 -18.37 4.60
C THR A 133 13.57 -17.92 5.94
N GLU A 134 13.32 -16.69 6.39
CA GLU A 134 13.77 -16.19 7.70
C GLU A 134 12.66 -16.26 8.74
N LYS A 135 12.74 -17.20 9.69
CA LYS A 135 11.67 -17.43 10.66
C LYS A 135 11.66 -16.46 11.83
#